data_AF-A0A150P7U0-F1
#
_entry.id   AF-A0A150P7U0-F1
#
_cell.length_a   1.000
_cell.length_b   1.000
_cell.length_c   1.000
_cell.angle_alpha   90.00
_cell.angle_beta   90.00
_cell.angle_gamma   90.00
#
_symmetry.space_group_name_H-M   'P 1'
#
loop_
_entity.id
_entity.type
_entity.pdbx_description
1 polymer ?
#
loop_
_entity_poly.entity_id
_entity_poly.type
_entity_poly.pdbx_seq_one_letter_code
_entity_poly.pdbx_strand_id
1 'polypeptide(L)'
;MNLLRSIGALVLALGLAAGCQRSSSRRPPSQPTYGQGYPPYGAPPQGYPQQQPGYPQQQPGYPPAQTGPAPAPTFSVPTLPGLPVLGDPINDINIGWLQSEAGVVMGALIGALPSGAQQKVKGIPFIADPTVGEVNAFAGCDDQRMPFMAITDGLLEVQAQIAQFKATDEIFGTRKLDEFLRMLAQRQRPGQPIIRPPMGFIDPAQHTDARKVERQRQLYHEQLAFVLGHELGHHHLGHTGCANGQGGSRGVTPADLGRMLSRALPVFNQPNEIAADVAGVNNLLSAGARRQGYRWTEGGAMLTLGFFASLDQLTPATILFAFEQTHPHPALRQPVVQQTANTWRLTGGAPVFTFPGLGG
;
A
#
# COMPACT_ATOMS: atom_id res chain seq x y z
N MET A 1 70.03 2.88 2.75
CA MET A 1 69.14 1.71 2.56
C MET A 1 67.72 2.13 2.95
N ASN A 2 66.83 2.13 1.95
CA ASN A 2 65.35 2.12 1.97
C ASN A 2 64.61 3.21 2.77
N LEU A 3 64.16 4.29 2.11
CA LEU A 3 62.84 4.50 1.45
C LEU A 3 61.76 4.99 2.43
N LEU A 4 61.55 6.32 2.51
CA LEU A 4 60.50 7.09 1.81
C LEU A 4 59.07 6.79 2.27
N ARG A 5 58.49 7.70 3.07
CA ARG A 5 57.04 7.95 3.11
C ARG A 5 56.79 9.43 2.87
N SER A 6 56.27 9.72 1.68
CA SER A 6 55.93 11.04 1.17
C SER A 6 54.65 11.55 1.80
N ILE A 7 54.70 12.80 2.24
CA ILE A 7 53.57 13.66 2.61
C ILE A 7 53.00 14.21 1.28
N GLY A 8 51.76 13.86 0.95
CA GLY A 8 51.05 14.36 -0.24
C GLY A 8 49.99 15.37 0.17
N ALA A 9 50.24 16.64 -0.17
CA ALA A 9 49.36 17.78 0.07
C ALA A 9 48.07 17.71 -0.77
N LEU A 10 46.94 18.02 -0.13
CA LEU A 10 45.64 18.22 -0.76
C LEU A 10 45.55 19.69 -1.21
N VAL A 11 45.62 19.95 -2.52
CA VAL A 11 45.38 21.27 -3.11
C VAL A 11 43.90 21.40 -3.41
N LEU A 12 43.25 22.34 -2.71
CA LEU A 12 41.92 22.85 -2.99
C LEU A 12 41.99 23.75 -4.24
N ALA A 13 41.21 23.43 -5.28
CA ALA A 13 40.98 24.33 -6.41
C ALA A 13 39.49 24.59 -6.56
N LEU A 14 39.07 25.79 -6.18
CA LEU A 14 37.76 26.37 -6.48
C LEU A 14 37.70 26.74 -7.97
N GLY A 15 36.79 26.10 -8.71
CA GLY A 15 36.39 26.51 -10.06
C GLY A 15 35.05 27.22 -10.02
N LEU A 16 35.08 28.54 -10.23
CA LEU A 16 33.91 29.41 -10.36
C LEU A 16 33.13 29.14 -11.65
N ALA A 17 31.82 29.27 -11.52
CA ALA A 17 30.81 29.18 -12.56
C ALA A 17 30.88 30.34 -13.57
N ALA A 18 30.65 30.05 -14.86
CA ALA A 18 30.05 30.97 -15.82
C ALA A 18 29.54 30.18 -17.04
N GLY A 19 28.23 29.99 -17.13
CA GLY A 19 27.56 29.37 -18.27
C GLY A 19 26.23 30.07 -18.57
N CYS A 20 26.16 30.64 -19.78
CA CYS A 20 24.99 30.97 -20.60
C CYS A 20 23.87 31.86 -20.03
N GLN A 21 23.59 33.00 -20.68
CA GLN A 21 22.21 33.30 -21.10
C GLN A 21 22.06 34.40 -22.15
N ARG A 22 21.19 34.10 -23.10
CA ARG A 22 20.66 34.95 -24.18
C ARG A 22 19.74 36.05 -23.61
N SER A 23 19.88 37.28 -24.11
CA SER A 23 18.80 38.28 -24.20
C SER A 23 17.84 37.86 -25.34
N SER A 24 16.53 38.08 -25.36
CA SER A 24 15.64 39.19 -24.95
C SER A 24 14.20 38.61 -24.85
N SER A 25 13.28 39.06 -23.99
CA SER A 25 12.48 40.29 -24.13
C SER A 25 11.60 40.53 -22.90
N ARG A 26 11.47 41.83 -22.55
CA ARG A 26 10.69 42.42 -21.43
C ARG A 26 9.19 42.55 -21.73
N ARG A 27 8.34 42.39 -20.72
CA ARG A 27 7.33 43.39 -20.27
C ARG A 27 6.81 43.12 -18.83
N PRO A 28 6.74 44.14 -17.95
CA PRO A 28 6.28 44.05 -16.55
C PRO A 28 4.78 44.46 -16.34
N PRO A 29 4.23 44.38 -15.10
CA PRO A 29 2.81 44.11 -14.80
C PRO A 29 2.00 45.36 -14.40
N SER A 30 0.66 45.20 -14.31
CA SER A 30 -0.28 46.18 -13.76
C SER A 30 -1.23 45.54 -12.72
N GLN A 31 -1.21 46.05 -11.48
CA GLN A 31 -2.23 45.88 -10.43
C GLN A 31 -3.52 46.67 -10.78
N PRO A 32 -4.69 46.37 -10.17
CA PRO A 32 -5.15 47.02 -8.91
C PRO A 32 -5.97 46.08 -7.98
N THR A 33 -5.82 46.10 -6.64
CA THR A 33 -6.46 46.97 -5.59
C THR A 33 -7.59 46.26 -4.82
N TYR A 34 -7.52 46.38 -3.49
CA TYR A 34 -8.41 45.80 -2.46
C TYR A 34 -9.80 46.47 -2.37
N GLY A 35 -10.82 45.66 -2.06
CA GLY A 35 -12.14 46.13 -1.62
C GLY A 35 -12.86 45.06 -0.76
N GLN A 36 -13.10 45.40 0.50
CA GLN A 36 -13.81 44.65 1.54
C GLN A 36 -15.34 44.69 1.38
N GLY A 37 -16.05 43.63 1.81
CA GLY A 37 -17.50 43.64 2.07
C GLY A 37 -18.17 42.26 2.21
N TYR A 38 -18.44 41.82 3.45
CA TYR A 38 -19.49 40.83 3.79
C TYR A 38 -20.88 41.50 3.72
N PRO A 39 -22.05 40.84 3.44
CA PRO A 39 -22.67 39.72 4.21
C PRO A 39 -23.61 38.79 3.34
N PRO A 40 -24.70 38.16 3.85
CA PRO A 40 -24.82 36.96 4.70
C PRO A 40 -25.61 35.77 4.04
N TYR A 41 -25.74 34.67 4.78
CA TYR A 41 -26.49 33.43 4.51
C TYR A 41 -27.88 33.58 3.83
N GLY A 42 -28.17 32.70 2.85
CA GLY A 42 -29.50 32.48 2.25
C GLY A 42 -29.62 31.10 1.59
N ALA A 43 -30.69 30.37 1.89
CA ALA A 43 -30.96 28.98 1.51
C ALA A 43 -31.19 28.74 0.00
N PRO A 44 -30.96 27.53 -0.55
CA PRO A 44 -31.36 27.21 -1.92
C PRO A 44 -32.82 26.72 -2.00
N PRO A 45 -33.65 27.24 -2.94
CA PRO A 45 -34.96 26.69 -3.25
C PRO A 45 -34.88 25.56 -4.29
N GLN A 46 -35.81 24.60 -4.18
CA GLN A 46 -36.03 23.51 -5.12
C GLN A 46 -36.48 24.04 -6.50
N GLY A 47 -35.86 23.53 -7.57
CA GLY A 47 -36.25 23.78 -8.95
C GLY A 47 -36.32 22.48 -9.74
N TYR A 48 -37.48 22.20 -10.33
CA TYR A 48 -37.76 21.07 -11.23
C TYR A 48 -37.06 21.27 -12.59
N PRO A 49 -36.48 20.22 -13.23
CA PRO A 49 -36.01 20.33 -14.59
C PRO A 49 -37.10 20.02 -15.62
N GLN A 50 -37.24 20.98 -16.54
CA GLN A 50 -37.99 20.92 -17.80
C GLN A 50 -37.33 19.92 -18.77
N GLN A 51 -38.13 19.08 -19.44
CA GLN A 51 -37.66 18.11 -20.43
C GLN A 51 -37.39 18.79 -21.80
N GLN A 52 -36.27 18.43 -22.43
CA GLN A 52 -35.92 18.78 -23.81
C GLN A 52 -35.73 17.46 -24.61
N PRO A 53 -36.29 17.31 -25.83
CA PRO A 53 -36.25 16.03 -26.54
C PRO A 53 -35.08 15.92 -27.54
N GLY A 54 -34.40 14.76 -27.52
CA GLY A 54 -33.96 14.06 -28.73
C GLY A 54 -32.47 14.09 -29.08
N TYR A 55 -31.71 13.07 -28.64
CA TYR A 55 -30.63 12.37 -29.38
C TYR A 55 -30.38 11.00 -28.72
N PRO A 56 -30.33 9.87 -29.45
CA PRO A 56 -30.11 8.56 -28.84
C PRO A 56 -28.61 8.32 -28.58
N GLN A 57 -28.18 8.45 -27.32
CA GLN A 57 -26.94 7.81 -26.87
C GLN A 57 -27.26 6.38 -26.40
N GLN A 58 -26.73 5.38 -27.10
CA GLN A 58 -26.71 4.01 -26.62
C GLN A 58 -25.70 3.92 -25.47
N GLN A 59 -26.21 3.92 -24.23
CA GLN A 59 -25.45 3.50 -23.05
C GLN A 59 -25.41 1.97 -22.99
N PRO A 60 -24.24 1.34 -22.77
CA PRO A 60 -24.17 -0.08 -22.44
C PRO A 60 -24.93 -0.33 -21.13
N GLY A 61 -25.90 -1.25 -21.19
CA GLY A 61 -26.80 -1.55 -20.08
C GLY A 61 -26.05 -2.10 -18.86
N TYR A 62 -26.11 -1.37 -17.76
CA TYR A 62 -25.78 -1.88 -16.44
C TYR A 62 -26.88 -2.88 -16.01
N PRO A 63 -26.55 -4.08 -15.54
CA PRO A 63 -27.53 -4.96 -14.92
C PRO A 63 -28.12 -4.29 -13.67
N PRO A 64 -29.42 -4.49 -13.38
CA PRO A 64 -30.10 -3.82 -12.29
C PRO A 64 -29.46 -4.16 -10.94
N ALA A 65 -29.29 -3.14 -10.09
CA ALA A 65 -28.77 -3.26 -8.74
C ALA A 65 -29.66 -4.19 -7.89
N GLN A 66 -29.21 -5.42 -7.66
CA GLN A 66 -29.78 -6.31 -6.66
C GLN A 66 -29.25 -5.94 -5.28
N THR A 67 -30.15 -5.33 -4.50
CA THR A 67 -30.37 -5.46 -3.05
C THR A 67 -29.21 -5.96 -2.17
N GLY A 68 -28.65 -5.02 -1.40
CA GLY A 68 -27.96 -5.25 -0.12
C GLY A 68 -26.47 -5.57 -0.24
N PRO A 69 -25.61 -5.06 0.65
CA PRO A 69 -24.23 -5.54 0.76
C PRO A 69 -24.30 -7.05 1.07
N ALA A 70 -23.63 -7.87 0.24
CA ALA A 70 -23.37 -9.26 0.59
C ALA A 70 -22.70 -9.27 1.99
N PRO A 71 -23.13 -10.15 2.91
CA PRO A 71 -22.53 -10.19 4.24
C PRO A 71 -21.03 -10.38 4.08
N ALA A 72 -20.24 -9.49 4.71
CA ALA A 72 -18.82 -9.72 4.86
C ALA A 72 -18.66 -11.12 5.46
N PRO A 73 -17.80 -11.97 4.90
CA PRO A 73 -17.64 -13.33 5.39
C PRO A 73 -17.36 -13.33 6.90
N THR A 74 -18.16 -14.10 7.63
CA THR A 74 -17.97 -14.34 9.06
C THR A 74 -16.85 -15.35 9.23
N PHE A 75 -15.67 -14.88 9.62
CA PHE A 75 -14.54 -15.79 9.87
C PHE A 75 -14.56 -16.29 11.30
N SER A 76 -14.20 -17.57 11.44
CA SER A 76 -14.03 -18.22 12.72
C SER A 76 -12.82 -17.60 13.43
N VAL A 77 -13.08 -16.69 14.35
CA VAL A 77 -12.08 -16.26 15.32
C VAL A 77 -11.66 -17.51 16.12
N PRO A 78 -10.36 -17.79 16.33
CA PRO A 78 -9.95 -18.94 17.11
C PRO A 78 -10.59 -18.93 18.51
N THR A 79 -11.34 -19.97 18.87
CA THR A 79 -12.15 -19.99 20.11
C THR A 79 -11.55 -20.83 21.23
N LEU A 80 -10.73 -21.84 20.90
CA LEU A 80 -10.17 -22.75 21.89
C LEU A 80 -8.89 -22.18 22.52
N PRO A 81 -8.83 -22.02 23.86
CA PRO A 81 -7.63 -21.58 24.53
C PRO A 81 -6.53 -22.62 24.39
N GLY A 82 -5.34 -22.19 23.99
CA GLY A 82 -4.11 -22.99 23.96
C GLY A 82 -3.15 -22.60 25.08
N LEU A 83 -2.00 -23.26 25.14
CA LEU A 83 -0.90 -22.83 26.02
C LEU A 83 -0.40 -21.43 25.62
N PRO A 84 0.08 -20.60 26.56
CA PRO A 84 0.67 -19.31 26.23
C PRO A 84 1.80 -19.44 25.21
N VAL A 85 1.79 -18.58 24.19
CA VAL A 85 2.83 -18.50 23.17
C VAL A 85 3.81 -17.40 23.55
N LEU A 86 5.04 -17.79 23.88
CA LEU A 86 6.13 -16.90 24.25
C LEU A 86 7.03 -16.61 23.04
N GLY A 87 7.58 -15.40 22.96
CA GLY A 87 8.52 -15.02 21.89
C GLY A 87 7.90 -15.02 20.49
N ASP A 88 6.62 -14.65 20.37
CA ASP A 88 5.99 -14.54 19.05
C ASP A 88 6.62 -13.37 18.26
N PRO A 89 7.08 -13.59 17.02
CA PRO A 89 7.78 -12.56 16.25
C PRO A 89 6.99 -11.29 15.95
N ILE A 90 5.65 -11.37 15.86
CA ILE A 90 4.79 -10.18 15.67
C ILE A 90 4.70 -9.41 16.98
N ASN A 91 4.61 -10.10 18.12
CA ASN A 91 4.62 -9.47 19.43
C ASN A 91 5.94 -8.73 19.70
N ASP A 92 7.05 -9.32 19.30
CA ASP A 92 8.39 -8.77 19.54
C ASP A 92 8.83 -7.76 18.47
N ILE A 93 8.02 -7.57 17.40
CA ILE A 93 8.36 -6.79 16.20
C ILE A 93 9.75 -7.21 15.68
N ASN A 94 9.92 -8.51 15.46
CA ASN A 94 11.15 -9.08 14.95
C ASN A 94 11.26 -8.82 13.43
N ILE A 95 11.92 -7.71 13.06
CA ILE A 95 12.05 -7.27 11.67
C ILE A 95 12.60 -8.36 10.74
N GLY A 96 13.62 -9.12 11.16
CA GLY A 96 14.18 -10.18 10.32
C GLY A 96 13.16 -11.29 10.00
N TRP A 97 12.32 -11.65 10.97
CA TRP A 97 11.21 -12.57 10.73
C TRP A 97 10.14 -11.95 9.84
N LEU A 98 9.76 -10.68 10.08
CA LEU A 98 8.75 -9.98 9.27
C LEU A 98 9.16 -9.88 7.80
N GLN A 99 10.44 -9.60 7.52
CA GLN A 99 11.01 -9.60 6.17
C GLN A 99 10.94 -10.99 5.52
N SER A 100 11.32 -12.04 6.27
CA SER A 100 11.23 -13.43 5.79
C SER A 100 9.78 -13.81 5.44
N GLU A 101 8.83 -13.45 6.30
CA GLU A 101 7.40 -13.73 6.07
C GLU A 101 6.84 -12.97 4.88
N ALA A 102 7.25 -11.73 4.64
CA ALA A 102 6.90 -11.01 3.43
C ALA A 102 7.36 -11.77 2.17
N GLY A 103 8.55 -12.38 2.20
CA GLY A 103 9.04 -13.25 1.13
C GLY A 103 8.19 -14.52 0.95
N VAL A 104 7.73 -15.14 2.03
CA VAL A 104 6.81 -16.29 1.99
C VAL A 104 5.48 -15.91 1.36
N VAL A 105 4.90 -14.76 1.76
CA VAL A 105 3.66 -14.24 1.19
C VAL A 105 3.83 -13.92 -0.31
N MET A 106 4.92 -13.26 -0.68
CA MET A 106 5.27 -12.97 -2.07
C MET A 106 5.32 -14.25 -2.93
N GLY A 107 5.99 -15.29 -2.44
CA GLY A 107 6.06 -16.59 -3.12
C GLY A 107 4.70 -17.23 -3.33
N ALA A 108 3.81 -17.14 -2.34
CA ALA A 108 2.43 -17.65 -2.45
C ALA A 108 1.62 -16.86 -3.49
N LEU A 109 1.75 -15.53 -3.52
CA LEU A 109 1.11 -14.65 -4.51
C LEU A 109 1.57 -14.97 -5.94
N ILE A 110 2.90 -15.02 -6.17
CA ILE A 110 3.48 -15.38 -7.48
C ILE A 110 3.02 -16.78 -7.90
N GLY A 111 3.00 -17.75 -6.98
CA GLY A 111 2.51 -19.10 -7.23
C GLY A 111 1.03 -19.15 -7.64
N ALA A 112 0.24 -18.18 -7.18
CA ALA A 112 -1.19 -18.09 -7.45
C ALA A 112 -1.57 -17.38 -8.75
N LEU A 113 -0.64 -16.65 -9.37
CA LEU A 113 -0.88 -15.94 -10.63
C LEU A 113 -1.16 -16.90 -11.81
N PRO A 114 -1.94 -16.46 -12.82
CA PRO A 114 -1.99 -17.12 -14.12
C PRO A 114 -0.61 -17.21 -14.76
N SER A 115 -0.35 -18.24 -15.56
CA SER A 115 0.99 -18.53 -16.12
C SER A 115 1.65 -17.35 -16.82
N GLY A 116 0.90 -16.61 -17.65
CA GLY A 116 1.42 -15.43 -18.35
C GLY A 116 1.82 -14.28 -17.42
N ALA A 117 1.03 -14.02 -16.38
CA ALA A 117 1.37 -13.02 -15.37
C ALA A 117 2.54 -13.48 -14.49
N GLN A 118 2.55 -14.75 -14.09
CA GLN A 118 3.62 -15.36 -13.31
C GLN A 118 4.98 -15.26 -14.03
N GLN A 119 5.03 -15.53 -15.33
CA GLN A 119 6.26 -15.43 -16.13
C GLN A 119 6.86 -14.03 -16.10
N LYS A 120 6.04 -12.98 -16.02
CA LYS A 120 6.52 -11.59 -15.95
C LYS A 120 7.23 -11.25 -14.64
N VAL A 121 6.86 -11.92 -13.54
CA VAL A 121 7.24 -11.50 -12.17
C VAL A 121 8.11 -12.49 -11.39
N LYS A 122 8.16 -13.76 -11.79
CA LYS A 122 8.84 -14.83 -11.05
C LYS A 122 10.33 -14.57 -10.75
N GLY A 123 11.00 -13.73 -11.54
CA GLY A 123 12.42 -13.40 -11.39
C GLY A 123 12.70 -12.00 -10.85
N ILE A 124 11.68 -11.27 -10.39
CA ILE A 124 11.85 -9.91 -9.87
C ILE A 124 12.45 -9.97 -8.45
N PRO A 125 13.59 -9.29 -8.18
CA PRO A 125 14.13 -9.15 -6.84
C PRO A 125 13.11 -8.50 -5.90
N PHE A 126 12.96 -9.08 -4.70
CA PHE A 126 12.18 -8.53 -3.62
C PHE A 126 13.10 -8.19 -2.45
N ILE A 127 13.06 -6.93 -2.00
CA ILE A 127 14.06 -6.37 -1.10
C ILE A 127 13.37 -5.67 0.06
N ALA A 128 13.91 -5.84 1.28
CA ALA A 128 13.51 -5.05 2.42
C ALA A 128 14.25 -3.70 2.42
N ASP A 129 13.51 -2.62 2.59
CA ASP A 129 14.02 -1.26 2.70
C ASP A 129 14.10 -0.85 4.20
N PRO A 130 15.31 -0.70 4.76
CA PRO A 130 15.49 -0.34 6.17
C PRO A 130 15.36 1.17 6.43
N THR A 131 14.90 1.97 5.47
CA THR A 131 14.77 3.42 5.62
C THR A 131 13.83 3.76 6.78
N VAL A 132 14.36 4.45 7.79
CA VAL A 132 13.65 4.76 9.04
C VAL A 132 12.50 5.72 8.78
N GLY A 133 11.32 5.38 9.29
CA GLY A 133 10.12 6.22 9.25
C GLY A 133 9.38 6.20 7.91
N GLU A 134 9.87 5.47 6.92
CA GLU A 134 9.17 5.22 5.67
C GLU A 134 8.16 4.09 5.84
N VAL A 135 6.92 4.35 5.45
CA VAL A 135 5.84 3.35 5.39
C VAL A 135 5.36 3.28 3.96
N ASN A 136 5.91 2.32 3.22
CA ASN A 136 5.55 2.06 1.83
C ASN A 136 5.94 0.66 1.33
N ALA A 137 5.40 0.31 0.17
CA ALA A 137 5.87 -0.74 -0.72
C ALA A 137 5.98 -0.19 -2.14
N PHE A 138 6.82 -0.81 -2.97
CA PHE A 138 7.08 -0.32 -4.32
C PHE A 138 7.24 -1.46 -5.32
N ALA A 139 6.68 -1.25 -6.51
CA ALA A 139 7.06 -1.91 -7.75
C ALA A 139 7.63 -0.88 -8.72
N GLY A 140 8.80 -1.17 -9.30
CA GLY A 140 9.32 -0.32 -10.36
C GLY A 140 10.62 -0.79 -10.97
N CYS A 141 11.33 0.13 -11.60
CA CYS A 141 12.47 -0.18 -12.44
C CYS A 141 13.72 0.54 -11.94
N ASP A 142 14.85 -0.15 -11.98
CA ASP A 142 16.15 0.47 -11.75
C ASP A 142 16.60 1.30 -12.98
N ASP A 143 17.78 1.92 -12.89
CA ASP A 143 18.34 2.73 -13.96
C ASP A 143 18.62 1.94 -15.26
N GLN A 144 18.73 0.61 -15.17
CA GLN A 144 18.91 -0.30 -16.31
C GLN A 144 17.57 -0.80 -16.87
N ARG A 145 16.44 -0.27 -16.38
CA ARG A 145 15.06 -0.73 -16.67
C ARG A 145 14.81 -2.17 -16.23
N MET A 146 15.55 -2.66 -15.23
CA MET A 146 15.30 -3.97 -14.65
C MET A 146 14.25 -3.84 -13.55
N PRO A 147 13.26 -4.75 -13.49
CA PRO A 147 12.22 -4.68 -12.48
C PRO A 147 12.76 -5.04 -11.09
N PHE A 148 12.19 -4.42 -10.06
CA PHE A 148 12.37 -4.77 -8.67
C PHE A 148 11.12 -4.44 -7.85
N MET A 149 10.97 -5.13 -6.71
CA MET A 149 9.99 -4.82 -5.68
C MET A 149 10.68 -4.54 -4.35
N ALA A 150 10.14 -3.60 -3.58
CA ALA A 150 10.62 -3.29 -2.25
C ALA A 150 9.46 -3.18 -1.25
N ILE A 151 9.74 -3.51 0.02
CA ILE A 151 8.85 -3.23 1.14
C ILE A 151 9.67 -2.60 2.28
N THR A 152 9.15 -1.53 2.86
CA THR A 152 9.82 -0.84 3.97
C THR A 152 9.67 -1.59 5.29
N ASP A 153 10.71 -1.56 6.12
CA ASP A 153 10.66 -2.08 7.49
C ASP A 153 9.58 -1.37 8.31
N GLY A 154 9.34 -0.08 8.04
CA GLY A 154 8.27 0.68 8.67
C GLY A 154 6.88 0.16 8.31
N LEU A 155 6.63 -0.23 7.06
CA LEU A 155 5.36 -0.87 6.68
C LEU A 155 5.19 -2.25 7.34
N LEU A 156 6.25 -3.06 7.36
CA LEU A 156 6.23 -4.37 8.03
C LEU A 156 5.89 -4.22 9.52
N GLU A 157 6.51 -3.25 10.20
CA GLU A 157 6.26 -2.95 11.61
C GLU A 157 4.83 -2.44 11.84
N VAL A 158 4.35 -1.48 11.06
CA VAL A 158 2.99 -0.94 11.19
C VAL A 158 1.95 -2.04 10.99
N GLN A 159 2.08 -2.89 9.97
CA GLN A 159 1.15 -4.00 9.74
C GLN A 159 1.18 -5.04 10.86
N ALA A 160 2.35 -5.31 11.44
CA ALA A 160 2.49 -6.18 12.60
C ALA A 160 1.75 -5.62 13.83
N GLN A 161 1.92 -4.32 14.10
CA GLN A 161 1.21 -3.63 15.19
C GLN A 161 -0.32 -3.60 14.94
N ILE A 162 -0.76 -3.28 13.72
CA ILE A 162 -2.18 -3.32 13.34
C ILE A 162 -2.76 -4.73 13.59
N ALA A 163 -2.08 -5.77 13.12
CA ALA A 163 -2.52 -7.15 13.28
C ALA A 163 -2.62 -7.54 14.76
N GLN A 164 -1.61 -7.20 15.55
CA GLN A 164 -1.53 -7.48 16.97
C GLN A 164 -2.70 -6.84 17.73
N PHE A 165 -2.93 -5.55 17.53
CA PHE A 165 -3.99 -4.83 18.25
C PHE A 165 -5.38 -5.22 17.77
N LYS A 166 -5.57 -5.43 16.46
CA LYS A 166 -6.84 -5.91 15.93
C LYS A 166 -7.19 -7.31 16.46
N ALA A 167 -6.21 -8.21 16.54
CA ALA A 167 -6.44 -9.54 17.12
C ALA A 167 -6.78 -9.46 18.62
N THR A 168 -6.12 -8.58 19.38
CA THR A 168 -6.46 -8.34 20.78
C THR A 168 -7.89 -7.83 20.92
N ASP A 169 -8.32 -6.90 20.06
CA ASP A 169 -9.70 -6.38 20.04
C ASP A 169 -10.73 -7.46 19.71
N GLU A 170 -10.47 -8.29 18.71
CA GLU A 170 -11.38 -9.38 18.32
C GLU A 170 -11.51 -10.48 19.37
N ILE A 171 -10.43 -10.81 20.09
CA ILE A 171 -10.42 -11.91 21.06
C ILE A 171 -10.93 -11.48 22.44
N PHE A 172 -10.64 -10.24 22.84
CA PHE A 172 -10.88 -9.78 24.21
C PHE A 172 -11.89 -8.62 24.30
N GLY A 173 -12.42 -8.13 23.18
CA GLY A 173 -13.38 -7.04 23.17
C GLY A 173 -12.78 -5.69 23.59
N THR A 174 -11.49 -5.50 23.39
CA THR A 174 -10.78 -4.25 23.67
C THR A 174 -10.89 -3.25 22.51
N ARG A 175 -10.18 -2.11 22.61
CA ARG A 175 -10.08 -1.07 21.55
C ARG A 175 -8.64 -0.61 21.34
N LYS A 176 -7.68 -1.54 21.40
CA LYS A 176 -6.25 -1.31 21.30
C LYS A 176 -5.85 -0.76 19.95
N LEU A 177 -6.51 -1.15 18.86
CA LEU A 177 -6.19 -0.60 17.55
C LEU A 177 -6.55 0.89 17.49
N ASP A 178 -7.72 1.29 18.00
CA ASP A 178 -8.14 2.69 18.06
C ASP A 178 -7.24 3.52 18.99
N GLU A 179 -6.86 2.96 20.15
CA GLU A 179 -5.92 3.59 21.09
C GLU A 179 -4.55 3.81 20.43
N PHE A 180 -4.06 2.83 19.67
CA PHE A 180 -2.81 2.93 18.92
C PHE A 180 -2.89 3.98 17.81
N LEU A 181 -3.97 3.99 17.04
CA LEU A 181 -4.21 4.96 15.99
C LEU A 181 -4.22 6.40 16.52
N ARG A 182 -4.88 6.66 17.66
CA ARG A 182 -4.83 7.95 18.35
C ARG A 182 -3.43 8.32 18.81
N MET A 183 -2.66 7.34 19.30
CA MET A 183 -1.28 7.56 19.73
C MET A 183 -0.40 8.01 18.57
N LEU A 184 -0.51 7.35 17.42
CA LEU A 184 0.19 7.75 16.20
C LEU A 184 -0.21 9.16 15.76
N ALA A 185 -1.52 9.43 15.66
CA ALA A 185 -2.02 10.75 15.25
C ALA A 185 -1.47 11.89 16.12
N GLN A 186 -1.33 11.67 17.43
CA GLN A 186 -0.84 12.69 18.35
C GLN A 186 0.68 12.83 18.35
N ARG A 187 1.41 11.71 18.30
CA ARG A 187 2.82 11.66 18.67
C ARG A 187 3.77 11.39 17.52
N GLN A 188 3.31 10.72 16.46
CA GLN A 188 4.19 10.36 15.34
C GLN A 188 4.64 11.62 14.61
N ARG A 189 5.87 11.60 14.10
CA ARG A 189 6.44 12.70 13.31
C ARG A 189 7.12 12.12 12.06
N PRO A 190 7.17 12.86 10.93
CA PRO A 190 7.87 12.43 9.73
C PRO A 190 9.34 12.08 10.01
N GLY A 191 9.86 11.05 9.33
CA GLY A 191 11.27 10.62 9.41
C GLY A 191 11.70 10.07 10.78
N GLN A 192 10.76 9.82 11.69
CA GLN A 192 11.01 9.16 12.96
C GLN A 192 10.63 7.68 12.86
N PRO A 193 11.25 6.79 13.66
CA PRO A 193 10.78 5.43 13.83
C PRO A 193 9.28 5.39 14.15
N ILE A 194 8.62 4.31 13.74
CA ILE A 194 7.22 4.07 14.09
C ILE A 194 7.12 4.02 15.62
N ILE A 195 6.20 4.82 16.17
CA ILE A 195 5.97 4.81 17.61
C ILE A 195 5.44 3.45 18.01
N ARG A 196 6.07 2.86 19.02
CA ARG A 196 5.59 1.65 19.70
C ARG A 196 4.84 2.04 20.97
N PRO A 197 3.69 1.41 21.26
CA PRO A 197 3.02 1.59 22.54
C PRO A 197 3.91 1.21 23.73
N PRO A 198 3.69 1.82 24.91
CA PRO A 198 4.47 1.50 26.09
C PRO A 198 4.20 0.07 26.59
N MET A 199 5.09 -0.45 27.42
CA MET A 199 4.88 -1.71 28.13
C MET A 199 3.57 -1.67 28.92
N GLY A 200 2.83 -2.79 28.91
CA GLY A 200 1.51 -2.89 29.54
C GLY A 200 0.37 -2.31 28.70
N PHE A 201 0.62 -1.84 27.48
CA PHE A 201 -0.44 -1.41 26.57
C PHE A 201 -1.42 -2.55 26.24
N ILE A 202 -0.92 -3.76 26.03
CA ILE A 202 -1.71 -5.01 26.05
C ILE A 202 -1.45 -5.70 27.39
N ASP A 203 -2.50 -6.26 28.00
CA ASP A 203 -2.35 -7.10 29.19
C ASP A 203 -1.41 -8.29 28.91
N PRO A 204 -0.44 -8.61 29.78
CA PRO A 204 0.52 -9.68 29.52
C PRO A 204 -0.09 -11.05 29.21
N ALA A 205 -1.20 -11.42 29.86
CA ALA A 205 -1.87 -12.69 29.58
C ALA A 205 -2.54 -12.67 28.20
N GLN A 206 -3.16 -11.54 27.82
CA GLN A 206 -3.72 -11.34 26.47
C GLN A 206 -2.64 -11.34 25.39
N HIS A 207 -1.46 -10.79 25.71
CA HIS A 207 -0.37 -10.65 24.76
C HIS A 207 0.13 -12.01 24.25
N THR A 208 0.18 -13.01 25.14
CA THR A 208 0.64 -14.37 24.86
C THR A 208 -0.48 -15.39 24.60
N ASP A 209 -1.75 -14.99 24.60
CA ASP A 209 -2.87 -15.91 24.35
C ASP A 209 -2.77 -16.53 22.95
N ALA A 210 -2.81 -17.86 22.87
CA ALA A 210 -2.63 -18.61 21.64
C ALA A 210 -3.63 -18.25 20.54
N ARG A 211 -4.88 -17.92 20.90
CA ARG A 211 -5.93 -17.56 19.95
C ARG A 211 -5.64 -16.21 19.30
N LYS A 212 -5.19 -15.26 20.13
CA LYS A 212 -4.76 -13.93 19.68
C LYS A 212 -3.50 -14.02 18.82
N VAL A 213 -2.52 -14.83 19.20
CA VAL A 213 -1.29 -15.05 18.41
C VAL A 213 -1.58 -15.70 17.06
N GLU A 214 -2.47 -16.69 17.02
CA GLU A 214 -2.92 -17.25 15.74
C GLU A 214 -3.65 -16.20 14.89
N ARG A 215 -4.56 -15.44 15.51
CA ARG A 215 -5.35 -14.43 14.77
C ARG A 215 -4.49 -13.28 14.23
N GLN A 216 -3.51 -12.79 14.98
CA GLN A 216 -2.63 -11.72 14.48
C GLN A 216 -1.79 -12.20 13.29
N ARG A 217 -1.37 -13.47 13.26
CA ARG A 217 -0.66 -14.02 12.08
C ARG A 217 -1.56 -14.04 10.84
N GLN A 218 -2.82 -14.44 10.99
CA GLN A 218 -3.80 -14.42 9.90
C GLN A 218 -4.00 -13.01 9.35
N LEU A 219 -4.22 -12.03 10.23
CA LEU A 219 -4.40 -10.63 9.85
C LEU A 219 -3.13 -10.04 9.22
N TYR A 220 -1.96 -10.36 9.75
CA TYR A 220 -0.68 -9.91 9.21
C TYR A 220 -0.45 -10.41 7.79
N HIS A 221 -0.68 -11.70 7.54
CA HIS A 221 -0.53 -12.29 6.21
C HIS A 221 -1.52 -11.73 5.20
N GLU A 222 -2.77 -11.44 5.60
CA GLU A 222 -3.74 -10.81 4.68
C GLU A 222 -3.33 -9.36 4.32
N GLN A 223 -2.83 -8.59 5.29
CA GLN A 223 -2.33 -7.23 5.04
C GLN A 223 -1.12 -7.23 4.09
N LEU A 224 -0.15 -8.12 4.31
CA LEU A 224 0.97 -8.32 3.40
C LEU A 224 0.51 -8.76 2.02
N ALA A 225 -0.40 -9.74 1.94
CA ALA A 225 -0.88 -10.26 0.68
C ALA A 225 -1.57 -9.17 -0.15
N PHE A 226 -2.26 -8.24 0.50
CA PHE A 226 -2.94 -7.15 -0.18
C PHE A 226 -1.94 -6.17 -0.78
N VAL A 227 -1.01 -5.65 0.03
CA VAL A 227 -0.04 -4.66 -0.44
C VAL A 227 0.90 -5.27 -1.49
N LEU A 228 1.45 -6.45 -1.24
CA LEU A 228 2.35 -7.10 -2.19
C LEU A 228 1.62 -7.54 -3.48
N GLY A 229 0.36 -7.97 -3.37
CA GLY A 229 -0.47 -8.29 -4.53
C GLY A 229 -0.75 -7.07 -5.39
N HIS A 230 -0.98 -5.91 -4.77
CA HIS A 230 -1.14 -4.63 -5.46
C HIS A 230 0.13 -4.24 -6.23
N GLU A 231 1.31 -4.27 -5.58
CA GLU A 231 2.60 -3.99 -6.22
C GLU A 231 2.91 -4.99 -7.36
N LEU A 232 2.60 -6.28 -7.17
CA LEU A 232 2.71 -7.28 -8.25
C LEU A 232 1.83 -6.91 -9.45
N GLY A 233 0.63 -6.38 -9.19
CA GLY A 233 -0.29 -5.84 -10.17
C GLY A 233 0.39 -4.81 -11.07
N HIS A 234 1.08 -3.83 -10.48
CA HIS A 234 1.83 -2.82 -11.25
C HIS A 234 2.86 -3.41 -12.20
N HIS A 235 3.50 -4.51 -11.84
CA HIS A 235 4.41 -5.22 -12.73
C HIS A 235 3.68 -6.00 -13.81
N HIS A 236 2.83 -6.97 -13.45
CA HIS A 236 2.31 -7.91 -14.46
C HIS A 236 1.25 -7.29 -15.39
N LEU A 237 0.63 -6.17 -14.99
CA LEU A 237 -0.22 -5.35 -15.85
C LEU A 237 0.56 -4.37 -16.73
N GLY A 238 1.87 -4.23 -16.50
CA GLY A 238 2.76 -3.39 -17.31
C GLY A 238 2.78 -1.91 -16.91
N HIS A 239 2.19 -1.52 -15.77
CA HIS A 239 2.19 -0.12 -15.30
C HIS A 239 3.60 0.44 -15.09
N THR A 240 4.54 -0.43 -14.71
CA THR A 240 5.97 -0.08 -14.53
C THR A 240 6.77 -0.06 -15.84
N GLY A 241 6.33 -0.80 -16.86
CA GLY A 241 7.02 -0.90 -18.16
C GLY A 241 8.28 -1.78 -18.21
N CYS A 242 8.75 -2.33 -17.08
CA CYS A 242 9.98 -3.16 -17.04
C CYS A 242 9.75 -4.66 -16.77
N ALA A 243 8.59 -5.06 -16.25
CA ALA A 243 8.32 -6.47 -15.96
C ALA A 243 7.87 -7.24 -17.21
N ASN A 244 8.84 -7.67 -18.02
CA ASN A 244 8.61 -8.37 -19.30
C ASN A 244 9.12 -9.83 -19.30
N GLY A 245 9.26 -10.45 -18.12
CA GLY A 245 9.76 -11.82 -17.97
C GLY A 245 11.29 -11.98 -18.11
N GLN A 246 12.00 -10.86 -18.20
CA GLN A 246 13.45 -10.81 -18.03
C GLN A 246 13.77 -10.98 -16.54
N GLY A 247 14.78 -11.78 -16.20
CA GLY A 247 15.25 -11.89 -14.80
C GLY A 247 15.63 -10.50 -14.27
N GLY A 248 15.35 -10.18 -13.00
CA GLY A 248 15.42 -8.79 -12.54
C GLY A 248 16.81 -8.28 -12.18
N SER A 249 16.85 -7.11 -11.53
CA SER A 249 18.08 -6.35 -11.26
C SER A 249 19.20 -7.17 -10.58
N ARG A 250 20.46 -6.85 -10.88
CA ARG A 250 21.65 -7.39 -10.17
C ARG A 250 21.80 -6.87 -8.73
N GLY A 251 20.91 -5.99 -8.30
CA GLY A 251 20.82 -5.43 -6.95
C GLY A 251 20.33 -3.99 -7.01
N VAL A 252 19.34 -3.66 -6.17
CA VAL A 252 18.85 -2.29 -6.00
C VAL A 252 19.75 -1.58 -5.01
N THR A 253 20.27 -0.42 -5.38
CA THR A 253 21.07 0.40 -4.47
C THR A 253 20.18 1.31 -3.63
N PRO A 254 20.62 1.77 -2.44
CA PRO A 254 19.90 2.80 -1.69
C PRO A 254 19.64 4.08 -2.50
N ALA A 255 20.47 4.36 -3.51
CA ALA A 255 20.28 5.50 -4.41
C ALA A 255 19.12 5.28 -5.40
N ASP A 256 18.88 4.04 -5.85
CA ASP A 256 17.71 3.68 -6.68
C ASP A 256 16.41 3.85 -5.90
N LEU A 257 16.43 3.44 -4.64
CA LEU A 257 15.31 3.54 -3.71
C LEU A 257 15.01 4.98 -3.30
N GLY A 258 16.05 5.74 -2.92
CA GLY A 258 15.94 7.18 -2.67
C GLY A 258 15.46 7.96 -3.90
N ARG A 259 15.84 7.54 -5.12
CA ARG A 259 15.29 8.11 -6.36
C ARG A 259 13.81 7.80 -6.54
N MET A 260 13.35 6.60 -6.23
CA MET A 260 11.91 6.29 -6.26
C MET A 260 11.12 7.13 -5.26
N LEU A 261 11.61 7.26 -4.03
CA LEU A 261 11.00 8.11 -3.00
C LEU A 261 10.93 9.58 -3.42
N SER A 262 11.97 10.08 -4.12
CA SER A 262 12.05 11.47 -4.62
C SER A 262 11.31 11.72 -5.94
N ARG A 263 11.14 10.69 -6.76
CA ARG A 263 10.26 10.70 -7.92
C ARG A 263 8.87 10.47 -7.37
N ALA A 264 8.25 11.55 -6.87
CA ALA A 264 6.81 11.66 -6.87
C ALA A 264 6.37 11.37 -8.32
N LEU A 265 6.08 10.09 -8.59
CA LEU A 265 5.58 9.66 -9.87
C LEU A 265 4.31 10.49 -10.07
N PRO A 266 4.15 11.12 -11.25
CA PRO A 266 3.06 12.05 -11.47
C PRO A 266 1.79 11.34 -11.07
N VAL A 267 1.13 11.85 -10.02
CA VAL A 267 -0.12 11.37 -9.40
C VAL A 267 -0.65 10.20 -10.23
N PHE A 268 -0.22 8.99 -9.85
CA PHE A 268 -0.31 7.81 -10.70
C PHE A 268 -1.67 7.76 -11.38
N ASN A 269 -1.67 7.41 -12.67
CA ASN A 269 -2.88 7.25 -13.46
C ASN A 269 -3.90 6.46 -12.63
N GLN A 270 -4.88 7.14 -12.03
CA GLN A 270 -5.85 6.55 -11.09
C GLN A 270 -6.46 5.23 -11.60
N PRO A 271 -6.72 5.07 -12.92
CA PRO A 271 -7.04 3.77 -13.53
C PRO A 271 -6.04 2.63 -13.25
N ASN A 272 -4.74 2.88 -13.29
CA ASN A 272 -3.70 1.88 -13.02
C ASN A 272 -3.73 1.42 -11.56
N GLU A 273 -3.94 2.35 -10.63
CA GLU A 273 -4.04 2.05 -9.19
C GLU A 273 -5.26 1.18 -8.89
N ILE A 274 -6.41 1.52 -9.48
CA ILE A 274 -7.63 0.69 -9.40
C ILE A 274 -7.40 -0.68 -10.02
N ALA A 275 -6.75 -0.75 -11.19
CA ALA A 275 -6.44 -2.02 -11.84
C ALA A 275 -5.48 -2.87 -11.00
N ALA A 276 -4.50 -2.26 -10.33
CA ALA A 276 -3.59 -2.91 -9.40
C ALA A 276 -4.33 -3.43 -8.15
N ASP A 277 -5.28 -2.67 -7.59
CA ASP A 277 -6.16 -3.16 -6.52
C ASP A 277 -6.98 -4.37 -6.95
N VAL A 278 -7.62 -4.30 -8.12
CA VAL A 278 -8.42 -5.40 -8.65
C VAL A 278 -7.55 -6.64 -8.87
N ALA A 279 -6.38 -6.49 -9.48
CA ALA A 279 -5.45 -7.59 -9.71
C ALA A 279 -4.92 -8.17 -8.38
N GLY A 280 -4.52 -7.31 -7.45
CA GLY A 280 -4.00 -7.68 -6.14
C GLY A 280 -5.02 -8.44 -5.30
N VAL A 281 -6.28 -7.98 -5.25
CA VAL A 281 -7.35 -8.68 -4.52
C VAL A 281 -7.66 -10.03 -5.16
N ASN A 282 -7.78 -10.11 -6.48
CA ASN A 282 -7.97 -11.39 -7.17
C ASN A 282 -6.80 -12.36 -6.89
N ASN A 283 -5.56 -11.85 -6.90
CA ASN A 283 -4.38 -12.67 -6.64
C ASN A 283 -4.32 -13.13 -5.18
N LEU A 284 -4.58 -12.24 -4.21
CA LEU A 284 -4.70 -12.55 -2.78
C LEU A 284 -5.72 -13.66 -2.54
N LEU A 285 -6.93 -13.52 -3.08
CA LEU A 285 -8.02 -14.49 -2.85
C LEU A 285 -7.70 -15.82 -3.51
N SER A 286 -7.10 -15.80 -4.70
CA SER A 286 -6.64 -17.01 -5.39
C SER A 286 -5.52 -17.71 -4.64
N ALA A 287 -4.58 -16.97 -4.05
CA ALA A 287 -3.53 -17.52 -3.19
C ALA A 287 -4.14 -18.10 -1.90
N GLY A 288 -5.04 -17.36 -1.27
CA GLY A 288 -5.77 -17.77 -0.07
C GLY A 288 -6.55 -19.06 -0.27
N ALA A 289 -7.24 -19.20 -1.41
CA ALA A 289 -8.02 -20.39 -1.74
C ALA A 289 -7.18 -21.67 -1.89
N ARG A 290 -5.89 -21.55 -2.24
CA ARG A 290 -4.96 -22.68 -2.39
C ARG A 290 -4.35 -23.13 -1.05
N ARG A 291 -4.55 -22.38 0.03
CA ARG A 291 -4.00 -22.71 1.36
C ARG A 291 -4.77 -23.88 1.98
N GLN A 292 -4.02 -24.76 2.65
CA GLN A 292 -4.57 -25.88 3.42
C GLN A 292 -5.08 -25.47 4.81
N GLY A 293 -4.54 -24.37 5.36
CA GLY A 293 -4.97 -23.80 6.64
C GLY A 293 -5.92 -22.62 6.46
N TYR A 294 -5.75 -21.57 7.28
CA TYR A 294 -6.50 -20.33 7.12
C TYR A 294 -6.39 -19.79 5.69
N ARG A 295 -7.56 -19.57 5.06
CA ARG A 295 -7.67 -19.01 3.71
C ARG A 295 -7.70 -17.49 3.82
N TRP A 296 -6.82 -16.83 3.08
CA TRP A 296 -6.75 -15.38 3.06
C TRP A 296 -7.95 -14.75 2.39
N THR A 297 -8.27 -13.55 2.86
CA THR A 297 -9.47 -12.79 2.50
C THR A 297 -9.10 -11.33 2.34
N GLU A 298 -9.99 -10.52 1.77
CA GLU A 298 -9.83 -9.07 1.71
C GLU A 298 -9.89 -8.38 3.08
N GLY A 299 -10.08 -9.13 4.17
CA GLY A 299 -10.10 -8.60 5.54
C GLY A 299 -8.85 -7.77 5.87
N GLY A 300 -7.66 -8.27 5.55
CA GLY A 300 -6.41 -7.51 5.70
C GLY A 300 -6.31 -6.27 4.80
N ALA A 301 -6.92 -6.28 3.61
CA ALA A 301 -7.01 -5.10 2.76
C ALA A 301 -7.89 -4.02 3.40
N MET A 302 -9.08 -4.41 3.87
CA MET A 302 -10.01 -3.52 4.55
C MET A 302 -9.43 -2.97 5.86
N LEU A 303 -8.69 -3.80 6.60
CA LEU A 303 -7.97 -3.40 7.80
C LEU A 303 -6.88 -2.37 7.49
N THR A 304 -6.04 -2.62 6.48
CA THR A 304 -4.96 -1.71 6.08
C THR A 304 -5.52 -0.37 5.60
N LEU A 305 -6.47 -0.40 4.66
CA LEU A 305 -7.05 0.81 4.09
C LEU A 305 -7.87 1.59 5.12
N GLY A 306 -8.61 0.89 6.00
CA GLY A 306 -9.36 1.52 7.08
C GLY A 306 -8.46 2.22 8.08
N PHE A 307 -7.35 1.58 8.46
CA PHE A 307 -6.37 2.17 9.36
C PHE A 307 -5.78 3.48 8.78
N PHE A 308 -5.32 3.47 7.53
CA PHE A 308 -4.76 4.66 6.90
C PHE A 308 -5.80 5.76 6.67
N ALA A 309 -7.02 5.42 6.22
CA ALA A 309 -8.12 6.40 6.13
C ALA A 309 -8.45 7.05 7.49
N SER A 310 -8.47 6.26 8.56
CA SER A 310 -8.72 6.79 9.91
C SER A 310 -7.55 7.63 10.42
N LEU A 311 -6.31 7.31 10.05
CA LEU A 311 -5.17 8.11 10.47
C LEU A 311 -5.14 9.47 9.77
N ASP A 312 -5.37 9.53 8.46
CA ASP A 312 -5.46 10.78 7.69
C ASP A 312 -6.54 11.72 8.24
N GLN A 313 -7.70 11.17 8.63
CA GLN A 313 -8.76 11.94 9.29
C GLN A 313 -8.34 12.57 10.63
N LEU A 314 -7.43 11.93 11.38
CA LEU A 314 -7.00 12.40 12.69
C LEU A 314 -5.73 13.25 12.64
N THR A 315 -4.94 13.16 11.58
CA THR A 315 -3.74 13.98 11.37
C THR A 315 -3.74 14.59 9.97
N PRO A 316 -3.84 15.93 9.84
CA PRO A 316 -3.75 16.59 8.54
C PRO A 316 -2.31 16.63 7.98
N ALA A 317 -1.32 16.18 8.76
CA ALA A 317 0.05 16.10 8.29
C ALA A 317 0.33 14.71 7.70
N THR A 318 1.12 14.70 6.62
CA THR A 318 1.68 13.52 5.94
C THR A 318 2.74 12.85 6.83
N ILE A 319 2.33 12.48 8.05
CA ILE A 319 3.22 12.15 9.17
C ILE A 319 3.96 10.82 8.94
N LEU A 320 3.39 9.92 8.12
CA LEU A 320 3.90 8.58 7.91
C LEU A 320 3.97 8.13 6.44
N PHE A 321 3.22 8.76 5.52
CA PHE A 321 2.81 8.05 4.32
C PHE A 321 3.40 8.61 3.03
N ALA A 322 4.59 8.11 2.67
CA ALA A 322 4.92 8.00 1.25
C ALA A 322 3.87 7.16 0.51
N PHE A 323 3.24 6.18 1.18
CA PHE A 323 2.13 5.39 0.65
C PHE A 323 0.96 6.26 0.13
N GLU A 324 0.46 7.23 0.89
CA GLU A 324 -0.66 8.10 0.45
C GLU A 324 -0.24 9.18 -0.55
N GLN A 325 1.06 9.49 -0.63
CA GLN A 325 1.60 10.34 -1.68
C GLN A 325 1.71 9.60 -3.02
N THR A 326 1.81 8.26 -2.96
CA THR A 326 2.00 7.39 -4.13
C THR A 326 0.74 6.65 -4.56
N HIS A 327 -0.27 6.55 -3.70
CA HIS A 327 -1.51 5.82 -3.97
C HIS A 327 -2.76 6.69 -3.78
N PRO A 328 -3.91 6.33 -4.37
CA PRO A 328 -5.17 7.01 -4.12
C PRO A 328 -5.58 6.90 -2.65
N HIS A 329 -6.32 7.90 -2.16
CA HIS A 329 -6.77 7.93 -0.77
C HIS A 329 -7.50 6.61 -0.39
N PRO A 330 -7.21 5.99 0.77
CA PRO A 330 -7.71 4.64 1.09
C PRO A 330 -9.24 4.49 1.06
N ALA A 331 -9.99 5.53 1.42
CA ALA A 331 -11.46 5.51 1.35
C ALA A 331 -12.03 5.37 -0.08
N LEU A 332 -11.26 5.74 -1.12
CA LEU A 332 -11.67 5.53 -2.52
C LEU A 332 -11.42 4.08 -2.98
N ARG A 333 -10.44 3.41 -2.38
CA ARG A 333 -10.02 2.04 -2.73
C ARG A 333 -10.89 0.98 -2.07
N GLN A 334 -11.40 1.24 -0.87
CA GLN A 334 -12.24 0.30 -0.11
C GLN A 334 -13.43 -0.27 -0.91
N PRO A 335 -14.26 0.53 -1.61
CA PRO A 335 -15.34 0.00 -2.43
C PRO A 335 -14.85 -0.92 -3.57
N VAL A 336 -13.72 -0.58 -4.21
CA VAL A 336 -13.11 -1.39 -5.28
C VAL A 336 -12.67 -2.75 -4.76
N VAL A 337 -12.00 -2.77 -3.60
CA VAL A 337 -11.57 -4.00 -2.93
C VAL A 337 -12.77 -4.88 -2.60
N GLN A 338 -13.80 -4.32 -1.97
CA GLN A 338 -14.97 -5.09 -1.56
C GLN A 338 -15.75 -5.61 -2.78
N GLN A 339 -15.92 -4.80 -3.81
CA GLN A 339 -16.59 -5.20 -5.04
C GLN A 339 -15.81 -6.33 -5.73
N THR A 340 -14.49 -6.19 -5.85
CA THR A 340 -13.63 -7.22 -6.46
C THR A 340 -13.73 -8.53 -5.70
N ALA A 341 -13.67 -8.50 -4.38
CA ALA A 341 -13.78 -9.70 -3.55
C ALA A 341 -15.16 -10.37 -3.72
N ASN A 342 -16.23 -9.59 -3.75
CA ASN A 342 -17.58 -10.09 -4.00
C ASN A 342 -17.68 -10.75 -5.38
N THR A 343 -17.14 -10.11 -6.43
CA THR A 343 -17.09 -10.68 -7.77
C THR A 343 -16.29 -11.98 -7.82
N TRP A 344 -15.10 -12.01 -7.18
CA TRP A 344 -14.26 -13.21 -7.12
C TRP A 344 -15.02 -14.38 -6.47
N ARG A 345 -15.75 -14.14 -5.37
CA ARG A 345 -16.56 -15.19 -4.70
C ARG A 345 -17.66 -15.73 -5.61
N LEU A 346 -18.32 -14.86 -6.37
CA LEU A 346 -19.39 -15.24 -7.30
C LEU A 346 -18.87 -16.10 -8.45
N THR A 347 -17.63 -15.89 -8.88
CA THR A 347 -17.07 -16.59 -10.04
C THR A 347 -16.02 -17.64 -9.70
N GLY A 348 -15.68 -17.81 -8.42
CA GLY A 348 -14.59 -18.68 -7.99
C GLY A 348 -13.24 -18.23 -8.54
N GLY A 349 -13.06 -16.94 -8.81
CA GLY A 349 -11.88 -16.39 -9.47
C GLY A 349 -11.79 -16.65 -10.97
N ALA A 350 -12.83 -17.21 -11.60
CA ALA A 350 -12.92 -17.24 -13.06
C ALA A 350 -13.11 -15.82 -13.61
N PRO A 351 -12.42 -15.46 -14.71
CA PRO A 351 -12.63 -14.16 -15.35
C PRO A 351 -14.09 -14.05 -15.81
N VAL A 352 -14.81 -13.07 -15.27
CA VAL A 352 -16.25 -12.85 -15.56
C VAL A 352 -16.48 -12.33 -16.98
N PHE A 353 -15.41 -11.88 -17.64
CA PHE A 353 -15.43 -11.42 -19.02
C PHE A 353 -14.17 -11.90 -19.75
N THR A 354 -14.31 -12.95 -20.58
CA THR A 354 -13.54 -13.03 -21.82
C THR A 354 -14.21 -12.11 -22.82
N PHE A 355 -13.61 -10.96 -23.12
CA PHE A 355 -13.99 -10.23 -24.33
C PHE A 355 -13.79 -11.19 -25.52
N PRO A 356 -14.80 -11.46 -26.36
CA PRO A 356 -14.59 -12.14 -27.61
C PRO A 356 -13.72 -11.23 -28.47
N GLY A 357 -12.43 -11.54 -28.64
CA GLY A 357 -11.60 -10.89 -29.67
C GLY A 357 -10.15 -10.53 -29.35
N LEU A 358 -9.57 -10.85 -28.20
CA LEU A 358 -8.13 -10.64 -27.97
C LEU A 358 -7.40 -11.93 -27.55
N GLY A 359 -7.62 -12.98 -28.33
CA GLY A 359 -6.69 -14.11 -28.43
C GLY A 359 -5.80 -13.90 -29.64
N GLY A 360 -4.52 -13.62 -29.38
CA GLY A 360 -3.45 -13.47 -30.37
C GLY A 360 -2.12 -13.38 -29.66
#